data_AF-A0A934XXD9-F1
#
_entry.id   AF-A0A934XXD9-F1
#
_cell.length_a   1.000
_cell.length_b   1.000
_cell.length_c   1.000
_cell.angle_alpha   90.00
_cell.angle_beta   90.00
_cell.angle_gamma   90.00
#
_symmetry.space_group_name_H-M   'P 1'
#
loop_
_entity.id
_entity.type
_entity.pdbx_description
1 polymer ?
#
loop_
_entity_poly.entity_id
_entity_poly.type
_entity_poly.pdbx_seq_one_letter_code
_entity_poly.pdbx_strand_id
1 'polypeptide(L)'
;MLVAAKDGGFEPPAQLLERTLKRLEDDLLAGGNAHYDYDYSEHLRLAEMMQAGYVLARQKRAPLGTLRALYDNERSKLIAPLPLVHLGVALQLMGDTERGSKAIEEAFTREFKRPAWIGNYGTDLRRWR
;
A
#
# COMPACT_ATOMS: atom_id res chain seq x y z
N MET A 1 2.65 7.95 -8.76
CA MET A 1 3.43 8.74 -9.74
C MET A 1 3.27 10.25 -9.54
N LEU A 2 2.05 10.78 -9.42
CA LEU A 2 1.82 12.23 -9.23
C LEU A 2 2.43 12.81 -7.94
N VAL A 3 2.31 12.11 -6.80
CA VAL A 3 2.92 12.54 -5.54
C VAL A 3 4.45 12.51 -5.62
N ALA A 4 5.03 11.51 -6.29
CA ALA A 4 6.47 11.45 -6.51
C ALA A 4 6.98 12.56 -7.45
N ALA A 5 6.18 12.96 -8.44
CA ALA A 5 6.48 14.09 -9.31
C ALA A 5 6.44 15.43 -8.55
N LYS A 6 5.43 15.61 -7.68
CA LYS A 6 5.38 16.76 -6.75
C LYS A 6 6.61 16.85 -5.86
N ASP A 7 6.99 15.74 -5.25
CA ASP A 7 8.16 15.69 -4.36
C ASP A 7 9.48 15.84 -5.13
N GLY A 8 9.47 15.57 -6.45
CA GLY A 8 10.57 15.82 -7.38
C GLY A 8 10.61 17.24 -7.97
N GLY A 9 9.76 18.16 -7.50
CA GLY A 9 9.75 19.57 -7.93
C GLY A 9 8.89 19.88 -9.16
N PHE A 10 8.14 18.92 -9.70
CA PHE A 10 7.10 19.18 -10.71
C PHE A 10 5.82 19.61 -10.00
N GLU A 11 5.21 20.74 -10.34
CA GLU A 11 3.94 21.15 -9.72
C GLU A 11 2.73 20.67 -10.53
N PRO A 12 2.13 19.50 -10.21
CA PRO A 12 0.88 19.10 -10.85
C PRO A 12 -0.23 20.09 -10.46
N PRO A 13 -1.22 20.33 -11.34
CA PRO A 13 -2.34 21.20 -11.04
C PRO A 13 -2.99 20.83 -9.70
N ALA A 14 -3.07 21.78 -8.77
CA ALA A 14 -3.50 21.51 -7.39
C ALA A 14 -4.88 20.83 -7.33
N GLN A 15 -5.81 21.21 -8.22
CA GLN A 15 -7.13 20.60 -8.33
C GLN A 15 -7.09 19.13 -8.76
N LEU A 16 -6.16 18.77 -9.65
CA LEU A 16 -5.98 17.39 -10.10
C LEU A 16 -5.41 16.52 -8.98
N LEU A 17 -4.40 17.04 -8.28
CA LEU A 17 -3.80 16.34 -7.14
C LEU A 17 -4.84 16.11 -6.05
N GLU A 18 -5.59 17.13 -5.67
CA GLU A 18 -6.60 17.06 -4.62
C GLU A 18 -7.72 16.07 -4.97
N ARG A 19 -8.23 16.10 -6.20
CA ARG A 19 -9.23 15.12 -6.67
C ARG A 19 -8.71 13.69 -6.64
N THR A 20 -7.44 13.50 -7.01
CA THR A 20 -6.82 12.17 -7.02
C THR A 20 -6.64 11.64 -5.60
N LEU A 21 -6.14 12.48 -4.68
CA LEU A 21 -5.98 12.11 -3.27
C LEU A 21 -7.32 11.80 -2.62
N LYS A 22 -8.35 12.61 -2.90
CA LYS A 22 -9.70 12.36 -2.41
C LYS A 22 -10.27 11.02 -2.88
N ARG A 23 -10.14 10.72 -4.18
CA ARG A 23 -10.61 9.43 -4.71
C ARG A 23 -9.86 8.25 -4.08
N LEU A 24 -8.55 8.40 -3.87
CA LEU A 24 -7.72 7.39 -3.23
C LEU A 24 -8.12 7.15 -1.76
N GLU A 25 -8.53 8.20 -1.06
CA GLU A 25 -9.06 8.13 0.31
C GLU A 25 -10.42 7.43 0.35
N ASP A 26 -11.34 7.81 -0.55
CA ASP A 26 -12.65 7.18 -0.68
C ASP A 26 -12.52 5.68 -1.01
N ASP A 27 -11.64 5.32 -1.94
CA ASP A 27 -11.39 3.92 -2.33
C ASP A 27 -10.78 3.11 -1.16
N LEU A 28 -9.89 3.72 -0.36
CA LEU A 28 -9.30 3.08 0.81
C LEU A 28 -10.35 2.83 1.90
N LEU A 29 -11.25 3.80 2.14
CA LEU A 29 -12.33 3.68 3.11
C LEU A 29 -13.42 2.69 2.67
N ALA A 30 -13.67 2.59 1.36
CA ALA A 30 -14.60 1.63 0.78
C ALA A 30 -14.11 0.17 0.81
N GLY A 31 -12.87 -0.07 1.24
CA GLY A 31 -12.29 -1.42 1.33
C GLY A 31 -11.52 -1.85 0.08
N GLY A 32 -11.16 -0.92 -0.81
CA GLY A 32 -10.42 -1.19 -2.04
C GLY A 32 -11.26 -1.81 -3.16
N ASN A 33 -10.66 -1.92 -4.35
CA ASN A 33 -11.35 -2.46 -5.52
C ASN A 33 -11.40 -3.99 -5.47
N ALA A 34 -12.55 -4.55 -5.83
CA ALA A 34 -12.69 -5.99 -5.97
C ALA A 34 -12.08 -6.45 -7.30
N HIS A 35 -11.20 -7.45 -7.22
CA HIS A 35 -10.46 -8.01 -8.34
C HIS A 35 -10.98 -9.41 -8.70
N TYR A 36 -12.30 -9.57 -8.88
CA TYR A 36 -12.95 -10.89 -8.96
C TYR A 36 -12.40 -11.83 -10.04
N ASP A 37 -11.82 -11.27 -11.10
CA ASP A 37 -11.29 -12.05 -12.23
C ASP A 37 -9.88 -12.61 -12.00
N TYR A 38 -9.26 -12.36 -10.84
CA TYR A 38 -7.90 -12.79 -10.52
C TYR A 38 -7.86 -13.84 -9.41
N ASP A 39 -7.03 -14.87 -9.60
CA ASP A 39 -6.82 -15.96 -8.62
C ASP A 39 -6.37 -15.45 -7.22
N TYR A 40 -5.73 -14.28 -7.17
CA TYR A 40 -5.24 -13.64 -5.95
C TYR A 40 -5.88 -12.28 -5.72
N SER A 41 -7.18 -12.20 -5.98
CA SER A 41 -8.01 -11.00 -5.85
C SER A 41 -7.83 -10.25 -4.53
N GLU A 42 -7.82 -10.97 -3.40
CA GLU A 42 -7.63 -10.40 -2.07
C GLU A 42 -6.23 -9.83 -1.88
N HIS A 43 -5.19 -10.48 -2.41
CA HIS A 43 -3.84 -9.93 -2.37
C HIS A 43 -3.74 -8.64 -3.19
N LEU A 44 -4.37 -8.59 -4.37
CA LEU A 44 -4.35 -7.41 -5.22
C LEU A 44 -5.07 -6.23 -4.58
N ARG A 45 -6.28 -6.47 -4.06
CA ARG A 45 -7.03 -5.48 -3.29
C ARG A 45 -6.19 -4.91 -2.14
N LEU A 46 -5.56 -5.78 -1.35
CA LEU A 46 -4.72 -5.36 -0.23
C LEU A 46 -3.44 -4.65 -0.68
N ALA A 47 -2.80 -5.10 -1.78
CA ALA A 47 -1.63 -4.47 -2.34
C ALA A 47 -1.91 -3.03 -2.81
N GLU A 48 -3.06 -2.81 -3.45
CA GLU A 48 -3.53 -1.49 -3.83
C GLU A 48 -3.82 -0.62 -2.62
N MET A 49 -4.55 -1.15 -1.63
CA MET A 49 -4.89 -0.40 -0.41
C MET A 49 -3.64 0.02 0.38
N MET A 50 -2.65 -0.87 0.52
CA MET A 50 -1.42 -0.57 1.25
C MET A 50 -0.55 0.45 0.48
N GLN A 51 -0.53 0.38 -0.85
CA GLN A 51 0.14 1.38 -1.68
C GLN A 51 -0.58 2.74 -1.64
N ALA A 52 -1.91 2.74 -1.67
CA ALA A 52 -2.74 3.92 -1.50
C ALA A 52 -2.49 4.59 -0.15
N GLY A 53 -2.47 3.79 0.93
CA GLY A 53 -2.14 4.23 2.28
C GLY A 53 -0.77 4.88 2.37
N TYR A 54 0.26 4.30 1.72
CA TYR A 54 1.59 4.90 1.65
C TYR A 54 1.60 6.27 0.94
N VAL A 55 0.92 6.38 -0.20
CA VAL A 55 0.82 7.64 -0.96
C VAL A 55 0.09 8.72 -0.15
N LEU A 56 -0.99 8.36 0.55
CA LEU A 56 -1.74 9.27 1.42
C LEU A 56 -0.93 9.67 2.66
N ALA A 57 -0.15 8.75 3.23
CA ALA A 57 0.66 8.99 4.42
C ALA A 57 1.78 10.02 4.15
N ARG A 58 2.36 10.02 2.94
CA ARG A 58 3.30 11.08 2.52
C ARG A 58 2.70 12.49 2.58
N GLN A 59 1.40 12.59 2.37
CA GLN A 59 0.65 13.86 2.47
C GLN A 59 -0.03 14.05 3.84
N LYS A 60 0.27 13.20 4.84
CA LYS A 60 -0.34 13.19 6.18
C LYS A 60 -1.88 13.06 6.16
N ARG A 61 -2.42 12.38 5.16
CA ARG A 61 -3.87 12.19 4.95
C ARG A 61 -4.34 10.76 5.15
N ALA A 62 -3.45 9.82 5.43
CA ALA A 62 -3.86 8.43 5.59
C ALA A 62 -4.63 8.22 6.91
N PRO A 63 -5.82 7.60 6.89
CA PRO A 63 -6.55 7.28 8.12
C PRO A 63 -5.80 6.19 8.91
N LEU A 64 -5.23 6.56 10.06
CA LEU A 64 -4.41 5.65 10.88
C LEU A 64 -5.19 4.42 11.35
N GLY A 65 -6.48 4.57 11.66
CA GLY A 65 -7.35 3.46 12.05
C GLY A 65 -7.45 2.39 10.95
N THR A 66 -7.54 2.81 9.69
CA THR A 66 -7.61 1.89 8.54
C THR A 66 -6.28 1.18 8.32
N LEU A 67 -5.14 1.88 8.45
CA LEU A 67 -3.81 1.25 8.37
C LEU A 67 -3.61 0.20 9.47
N ARG A 68 -4.04 0.49 10.69
CA ARG A 68 -4.01 -0.47 11.81
C ARG A 68 -4.88 -1.69 11.53
N ALA A 69 -6.11 -1.48 11.04
CA ALA A 69 -7.00 -2.58 10.68
C ALA A 69 -6.42 -3.47 9.58
N LEU A 70 -5.77 -2.89 8.57
CA LEU A 70 -5.07 -3.65 7.52
C LEU A 70 -3.92 -4.47 8.11
N TYR A 71 -3.15 -3.90 9.03
CA TYR A 71 -2.05 -4.61 9.69
C TYR A 71 -2.58 -5.76 10.55
N ASP A 72 -3.53 -5.49 11.43
CA ASP A 72 -3.99 -6.45 12.43
C ASP A 72 -4.80 -7.60 11.81
N ASN A 73 -5.65 -7.33 10.80
CA ASN A 73 -6.61 -8.29 10.28
C ASN A 73 -6.23 -8.93 8.93
N GLU A 74 -5.48 -8.21 8.08
CA GLU A 74 -5.39 -8.57 6.65
C GLU A 74 -3.99 -8.98 6.19
N ARG A 75 -2.92 -8.67 6.96
CA ARG A 75 -1.52 -8.92 6.56
C ARG A 75 -1.20 -10.38 6.22
N SER A 76 -1.91 -11.34 6.83
CA SER A 76 -1.70 -12.77 6.60
C SER A 76 -2.06 -13.20 5.17
N LYS A 77 -2.99 -12.51 4.51
CA LYS A 77 -3.45 -12.79 3.14
C LYS A 77 -2.45 -12.34 2.06
N LEU A 78 -1.38 -11.64 2.45
CA LEU A 78 -0.34 -11.20 1.51
C LEU A 78 0.52 -12.36 1.03
N ILE A 79 0.75 -12.39 -0.28
CA ILE A 79 1.63 -13.35 -0.98
C ILE A 79 2.87 -12.68 -1.57
N ALA A 80 3.07 -11.39 -1.31
CA ALA A 80 4.28 -10.65 -1.66
C ALA A 80 4.68 -9.70 -0.51
N PRO A 81 5.98 -9.42 -0.33
CA PRO A 81 6.49 -8.60 0.76
C PRO A 81 6.24 -7.10 0.58
N LEU A 82 6.22 -6.61 -0.67
CA LEU A 82 6.19 -5.18 -0.97
C LEU A 82 4.98 -4.43 -0.39
N PRO A 83 3.73 -4.95 -0.46
CA PRO A 83 2.60 -4.31 0.21
C PRO A 83 2.80 -4.10 1.70
N LEU A 84 3.46 -5.06 2.37
CA LEU A 84 3.70 -5.00 3.80
C LEU A 84 4.73 -3.90 4.15
N VAL A 85 5.72 -3.69 3.27
CA VAL A 85 6.65 -2.55 3.38
C VAL A 85 5.91 -1.21 3.20
N HIS A 86 5.04 -1.09 2.20
CA HIS A 86 4.24 0.13 2.01
C HIS A 86 3.39 0.44 3.24
N LEU A 87 2.75 -0.58 3.82
CA LEU A 87 1.98 -0.45 5.05
C LEU A 87 2.86 -0.03 6.23
N GLY A 88 4.03 -0.65 6.37
CA GLY A 88 4.98 -0.34 7.45
C GLY A 88 5.47 1.11 7.40
N VAL A 89 5.85 1.59 6.21
CA VAL A 89 6.26 2.99 6.02
C VAL A 89 5.07 3.94 6.24
N ALA A 90 3.87 3.59 5.76
CA ALA A 90 2.67 4.40 5.99
C ALA A 90 2.37 4.56 7.49
N LEU A 91 2.47 3.47 8.27
CA LEU A 91 2.29 3.49 9.73
C LEU A 91 3.32 4.37 10.42
N GLN A 92 4.60 4.28 10.05
CA GLN A 92 5.65 5.15 10.59
C GLN A 92 5.40 6.63 10.29
N LEU A 93 5.02 6.96 9.05
CA LEU A 93 4.71 8.34 8.64
C LEU A 93 3.51 8.94 9.39
N MET A 94 2.55 8.09 9.78
CA MET A 94 1.38 8.50 10.55
C MET A 94 1.59 8.45 12.08
N GLY A 95 2.77 8.03 12.55
CA GLY A 95 3.15 8.05 13.97
C GLY A 95 3.04 6.71 14.72
N ASP A 96 2.65 5.61 14.06
CA ASP A 96 2.65 4.26 14.65
C ASP A 96 3.94 3.51 14.29
N THR A 97 5.01 3.85 14.99
CA THR A 97 6.35 3.31 14.73
C THR A 97 6.49 1.85 15.15
N GLU A 98 5.75 1.41 16.17
CA GLU A 98 5.82 0.03 16.66
C GLU A 98 5.27 -0.96 15.63
N ARG A 99 4.04 -0.75 15.13
CA ARG A 99 3.48 -1.61 14.08
C ARG A 99 4.23 -1.43 12.76
N GLY A 100 4.67 -0.20 12.47
CA GLY A 100 5.45 0.10 11.28
C GLY A 100 6.75 -0.71 11.18
N SER A 101 7.54 -0.74 12.25
CA SER A 101 8.80 -1.51 12.29
C SER A 101 8.55 -3.01 12.22
N LYS A 102 7.55 -3.53 12.94
CA LYS A 102 7.17 -4.96 12.89
C LYS A 102 6.72 -5.38 11.49
N ALA A 103 5.94 -4.54 10.79
CA ALA A 103 5.52 -4.80 9.42
C ALA A 103 6.71 -4.88 8.46
N ILE A 104 7.67 -3.95 8.58
CA ILE A 104 8.87 -3.96 7.74
C ILE A 104 9.71 -5.21 8.02
N GLU A 105 9.94 -5.54 9.30
CA GLU A 105 10.67 -6.76 9.69
C GLU A 105 9.99 -8.03 9.18
N GLU A 106 8.66 -8.14 9.33
CA GLU A 106 7.88 -9.26 8.79
C GLU A 106 8.01 -9.34 7.26
N ALA A 107 8.05 -8.21 6.56
CA ALA A 107 8.20 -8.19 5.11
C ALA A 107 9.54 -8.78 4.64
N PHE A 108 10.60 -8.70 5.45
CA PHE A 108 11.92 -9.26 5.14
C PHE A 108 12.11 -10.69 5.65
N THR A 109 11.46 -11.06 6.76
CA THR A 109 11.65 -12.37 7.41
C THR A 109 10.68 -13.44 6.95
N ARG A 110 9.47 -13.05 6.52
CA ARG A 110 8.43 -14.00 6.08
C ARG A 110 8.76 -14.57 4.70
N GLU A 111 8.69 -15.90 4.57
CA GLU A 111 8.74 -16.57 3.28
C GLU A 111 7.42 -16.38 2.53
N PHE A 112 7.48 -15.65 1.41
CA PHE A 112 6.36 -15.47 0.50
C PHE A 112 6.44 -16.49 -0.64
N LYS A 113 5.49 -17.44 -0.66
CA LYS A 113 5.30 -18.41 -1.76
C LYS A 113 4.57 -17.73 -2.91
N ARG A 114 5.32 -16.93 -3.67
CA ARG A 114 4.82 -16.13 -4.77
C ARG A 114 4.66 -16.99 -6.04
N PRO A 115 3.46 -17.07 -6.65
CA PRO A 115 3.26 -17.69 -7.96
C PRO A 115 3.87 -16.81 -9.07
N ALA A 116 4.14 -17.42 -10.24
CA ALA A 116 4.82 -16.76 -11.35
C ALA A 116 4.09 -15.50 -11.87
N TRP A 117 2.78 -15.44 -11.71
CA TRP A 117 1.94 -14.32 -12.14
C TRP A 117 0.95 -13.96 -11.03
N ILE A 118 0.80 -12.67 -10.68
CA ILE A 118 -0.16 -12.25 -9.64
C ILE A 118 -1.08 -11.04 -9.92
N GLY A 119 -0.86 -10.19 -10.91
CA GLY A 119 -1.80 -9.06 -11.18
C GLY A 119 -1.20 -7.71 -11.04
N ASN A 120 -0.19 -7.64 -10.19
CA ASN A 120 0.41 -6.40 -9.73
C ASN A 120 1.51 -5.86 -10.65
N TYR A 121 1.59 -6.34 -11.90
CA TYR A 121 2.69 -6.10 -12.84
C TYR A 121 4.10 -6.38 -12.28
N GLY A 122 4.22 -6.99 -11.10
CA GLY A 122 5.50 -7.22 -10.45
C GLY A 122 6.18 -8.45 -11.05
N THR A 123 7.51 -8.43 -11.13
CA THR A 123 8.35 -9.60 -11.42
C THR A 123 9.27 -9.87 -10.23
N ASP A 124 10.01 -10.98 -10.23
CA ASP A 124 11.02 -11.23 -9.19
C ASP A 124 12.13 -10.17 -9.18
N LEU A 125 12.39 -9.47 -10.28
CA LEU A 125 13.32 -8.33 -10.32
C LEU A 125 12.78 -7.08 -9.61
N ARG A 126 11.46 -6.92 -9.52
CA ARG A 126 10.83 -5.83 -8.75
C ARG A 126 10.67 -6.20 -7.26
N ARG A 127 10.98 -7.45 -6.90
CA ARG A 127 11.18 -7.90 -5.54
C ARG A 127 12.64 -7.55 -5.17
N TRP A 128 12.86 -6.77 -4.13
CA TRP A 128 14.20 -6.68 -3.57
C TRP A 128 14.52 -8.00 -2.87
N ARG A 129 15.67 -8.57 -3.22
CA ARG A 129 16.22 -9.80 -2.65
C ARG A 129 16.73 -9.56 -1.24
#